data_AF-A0A0F9AUK8-F1
#
_entry.id   AF-A0A0F9AUK8-F1
#
_cell.length_a   1.000
_cell.length_b   1.000
_cell.length_c   1.000
_cell.angle_alpha   90.00
_cell.angle_beta   90.00
_cell.angle_gamma   90.00
#
_symmetry.space_group_name_H-M   'P 1'
#
loop_
_entity.id
_entity.type
_entity.pdbx_description
1 polymer ?
#
loop_
_entity_poly.entity_id
_entity_poly.type
_entity_poly.pdbx_seq_one_letter_code
_entity_poly.pdbx_strand_id
1 'polypeptide(L)'
;MELLRIGPQIPEIPLEECDIAIVGEAPGRNEVEHDPPIPFVGQAGKLLDEMLVAADIDRSRCYITNVFLVRPPNNKVTHFFVRPAEALEKNIYFCRDLRPYNGLYLKKEFLPELERLADELQTVKPKVTIALGATALWAFTGAKGITKERGSIYSSYLVPEMDVVPTYHPAYVLRNRSEKETVIQDLRKAKSLLEN
;
A
#
# COMPACT_ATOMS: atom_id res chain seq x y z
N MET A 1 20.18 -1.06 15.80
CA MET A 1 19.58 0.22 15.40
C MET A 1 18.12 -0.06 15.17
N GLU A 2 17.25 0.45 16.04
CA GLU A 2 15.81 0.24 15.94
C GLU A 2 15.34 0.89 14.63
N LEU A 3 14.75 0.09 13.74
CA LEU A 3 14.22 0.61 12.48
C LEU A 3 13.04 1.51 12.82
N LEU A 4 13.08 2.77 12.40
CA LEU A 4 11.99 3.71 12.65
C LEU A 4 10.73 3.23 11.92
N ARG A 5 9.68 2.95 12.69
CA ARG A 5 8.38 2.46 12.23
C ARG A 5 7.34 3.57 12.35
N ILE A 6 6.37 3.57 11.43
CA ILE A 6 5.19 4.44 11.54
C ILE A 6 3.95 3.63 11.92
N GLY A 7 2.93 4.29 12.44
CA GLY A 7 1.59 3.72 12.59
C GLY A 7 0.70 3.99 11.36
N PRO A 8 -0.50 3.39 11.31
CA PRO A 8 -1.53 3.78 10.36
C PRO A 8 -2.16 5.15 10.72
N GLN A 9 -2.81 5.78 9.76
CA GLN A 9 -3.83 6.79 10.04
C GLN A 9 -5.13 6.07 10.41
N ILE A 10 -5.64 6.34 11.60
CA ILE A 10 -6.95 5.88 12.06
C ILE A 10 -8.01 6.88 11.59
N PRO A 11 -9.16 6.43 11.07
CA PRO A 11 -10.22 7.33 10.65
C PRO A 11 -10.86 8.05 11.86
N GLU A 12 -11.42 9.24 11.63
CA GLU A 12 -12.13 10.06 12.62
C GLU A 12 -13.59 9.58 12.85
N ILE A 13 -13.86 8.34 12.50
CA ILE A 13 -15.13 7.63 12.65
C ILE A 13 -14.88 6.27 13.30
N PRO A 14 -15.90 5.58 13.84
CA PRO A 14 -15.74 4.21 14.31
C PRO A 14 -15.13 3.31 13.22
N LEU A 15 -14.23 2.41 13.61
CA LEU A 15 -13.51 1.56 12.65
C LEU A 15 -14.46 0.68 11.84
N GLU A 16 -15.55 0.23 12.44
CA GLU A 16 -16.61 -0.55 11.80
C GLU A 16 -17.40 0.21 10.72
N GLU A 17 -17.32 1.54 10.70
CA GLU A 17 -17.90 2.40 9.67
C GLU A 17 -16.89 2.77 8.56
N CYS A 18 -15.64 2.29 8.66
CA CYS A 18 -14.59 2.58 7.71
C CYS A 18 -14.72 1.71 6.45
N ASP A 19 -15.40 2.23 5.44
CA ASP A 19 -15.63 1.52 4.19
C ASP A 19 -14.42 1.44 3.24
N ILE A 20 -13.43 2.33 3.39
CA ILE A 20 -12.26 2.42 2.50
C ILE A 20 -10.95 2.29 3.29
N ALA A 21 -10.09 1.36 2.88
CA ALA A 21 -8.68 1.37 3.25
C ALA A 21 -7.79 1.81 2.09
N ILE A 22 -6.72 2.56 2.36
CA ILE A 22 -5.72 2.99 1.38
C ILE A 22 -4.36 2.47 1.82
N VAL A 23 -3.69 1.71 0.94
CA VAL A 23 -2.45 1.01 1.28
C VAL A 23 -1.32 1.40 0.33
N GLY A 24 -0.29 2.01 0.90
CA GLY A 24 0.95 2.39 0.20
C GLY A 24 2.06 1.35 0.24
N GLU A 25 3.24 1.75 -0.24
CA GLU A 25 4.43 0.89 -0.24
C GLU A 25 5.11 0.82 1.12
N ALA A 26 5.66 1.95 1.58
CA ALA A 26 6.43 2.10 2.80
C ALA A 26 6.57 3.60 3.15
N PRO A 27 6.86 3.97 4.41
CA PRO A 27 7.02 5.37 4.78
C PRO A 27 8.25 6.02 4.13
N GLY A 28 8.09 7.29 3.77
CA GLY A 28 9.18 8.18 3.36
C GLY A 28 9.84 8.86 4.55
N ARG A 29 10.73 9.82 4.26
CA ARG A 29 11.45 10.57 5.30
C ARG A 29 10.49 11.42 6.14
N ASN A 30 9.60 12.16 5.48
CA ASN A 30 8.66 13.06 6.13
C ASN A 30 7.70 12.32 7.06
N GLU A 31 7.24 11.12 6.66
CA GLU A 31 6.36 10.27 7.46
C GLU A 31 7.04 9.81 8.75
N VAL A 32 8.33 9.48 8.69
CA VAL A 32 9.11 9.04 9.86
C VAL A 32 9.48 10.22 10.78
N GLU A 33 9.74 11.41 10.22
CA GLU A 33 10.12 12.60 10.98
C GLU A 33 8.90 13.37 11.54
N HIS A 34 7.67 12.98 11.17
CA HIS A 34 6.45 13.57 11.71
C HIS A 34 6.19 13.10 13.15
N ASP A 35 5.53 13.95 13.96
CA ASP A 35 5.13 13.64 15.32
C ASP A 35 3.60 13.79 15.49
N PRO A 36 2.83 12.69 15.67
CA PRO A 36 3.29 11.29 15.68
C PRO A 36 3.67 10.80 14.27
N PRO A 37 4.52 9.77 14.10
CA PRO A 37 4.87 9.24 12.77
C PRO A 37 3.67 8.62 12.06
N ILE A 38 3.25 9.21 10.92
CA ILE A 38 2.01 8.87 10.20
C ILE A 38 2.21 8.85 8.68
N PRO A 39 1.39 8.09 7.92
CA PRO A 39 1.61 7.89 6.50
C PRO A 39 1.14 9.08 5.66
N PHE A 40 1.82 9.27 4.51
CA PHE A 40 1.44 10.24 3.49
C PHE A 40 1.31 11.69 4.00
N VAL A 41 2.35 12.22 4.64
CA VAL A 41 2.44 13.64 5.04
C VAL A 41 3.40 14.46 4.17
N GLY A 42 4.23 13.79 3.35
CA GLY A 42 5.11 14.44 2.39
C GLY A 42 4.38 14.97 1.15
N GLN A 43 5.15 15.38 0.12
CA GLN A 43 4.58 15.88 -1.15
C GLN A 43 3.68 14.85 -1.85
N ALA A 44 4.02 13.56 -1.76
CA ALA A 44 3.20 12.49 -2.31
C ALA A 44 1.84 12.39 -1.58
N GLY A 45 1.84 12.62 -0.26
CA GLY A 45 0.63 12.67 0.54
C GLY A 45 -0.27 13.86 0.21
N LYS A 46 0.29 15.06 0.07
CA LYS A 46 -0.48 16.24 -0.37
C LYS A 46 -1.14 16.02 -1.72
N LEU A 47 -0.43 15.38 -2.67
CA LEU A 47 -1.02 15.04 -3.96
C LEU A 47 -2.11 13.95 -3.82
N LEU A 48 -1.94 12.98 -2.92
CA LEU A 48 -2.99 12.02 -2.60
C LEU A 48 -4.25 12.74 -2.10
N ASP A 49 -4.12 13.69 -1.18
CA ASP A 49 -5.24 14.47 -0.64
C ASP A 49 -5.99 15.21 -1.75
N GLU A 50 -5.27 15.88 -2.66
CA GLU A 50 -5.88 16.54 -3.82
C GLU A 50 -6.69 15.57 -4.71
N MET A 51 -6.17 14.35 -4.92
CA MET A 51 -6.82 13.34 -5.76
C MET A 51 -8.02 12.69 -5.05
N LEU A 52 -7.95 12.48 -3.73
CA LEU A 52 -9.07 11.99 -2.92
C LEU A 52 -10.22 12.99 -2.93
N VAL A 53 -9.94 14.28 -2.70
CA VAL A 53 -10.94 15.35 -2.79
C VAL A 53 -11.59 15.39 -4.18
N ALA A 54 -10.80 15.29 -5.26
CA ALA A 54 -11.33 15.28 -6.62
C ALA A 54 -12.18 14.03 -6.95
N ALA A 55 -11.95 12.93 -6.23
CA ALA A 55 -12.73 11.70 -6.32
C ALA A 55 -13.90 11.64 -5.32
N ASP A 56 -14.13 12.72 -4.57
CA ASP A 56 -15.16 12.81 -3.51
C ASP A 56 -14.97 11.73 -2.43
N ILE A 57 -13.71 11.43 -2.08
CA ILE A 57 -13.34 10.53 -0.99
C ILE A 57 -12.82 11.38 0.17
N ASP A 58 -13.49 11.29 1.32
CA ASP A 58 -13.04 11.93 2.55
C ASP A 58 -11.91 11.12 3.20
N ARG A 59 -10.69 11.69 3.17
CA ARG A 59 -9.51 11.09 3.76
C ARG A 59 -9.67 10.80 5.26
N SER A 60 -10.37 11.66 6.00
CA SER A 60 -10.56 11.50 7.45
C SER A 60 -11.37 10.25 7.79
N ARG A 61 -12.16 9.74 6.84
CA ARG A 61 -12.95 8.50 6.98
C ARG A 61 -12.24 7.25 6.49
N CYS A 62 -11.03 7.39 5.94
CA CYS A 62 -10.25 6.28 5.41
C CYS A 62 -9.24 5.77 6.45
N TYR A 63 -9.09 4.45 6.50
CA TYR A 63 -7.93 3.82 7.14
C TYR A 63 -6.74 3.86 6.19
N ILE A 64 -5.60 4.42 6.59
CA ILE A 64 -4.44 4.57 5.69
C ILE A 64 -3.21 3.93 6.31
N THR A 65 -2.59 3.00 5.58
CA THR A 65 -1.42 2.25 6.04
C THR A 65 -0.46 1.98 4.88
N ASN A 66 0.57 1.19 5.11
CA ASN A 66 1.50 0.73 4.08
C ASN A 66 1.67 -0.80 4.16
N VAL A 67 2.15 -1.40 3.08
CA VAL A 67 2.62 -2.80 3.10
C VAL A 67 3.72 -2.96 4.15
N PHE A 68 4.70 -2.06 4.15
CA PHE A 68 5.79 -2.04 5.12
C PHE A 68 5.69 -0.80 6.01
N LEU A 69 5.75 -0.95 7.33
CA LEU A 69 5.75 0.18 8.28
C LEU A 69 7.14 0.75 8.55
N VAL A 70 8.19 0.11 8.04
CA VAL A 70 9.58 0.55 8.16
C VAL A 70 10.00 1.31 6.91
N ARG A 71 10.70 2.43 7.09
CA ARG A 71 11.29 3.14 5.96
C ARG A 71 12.44 2.32 5.36
N PRO A 72 12.38 1.96 4.07
CA PRO A 72 13.45 1.20 3.45
C PRO A 72 14.74 2.02 3.34
N PRO A 73 15.91 1.38 3.46
CA PRO A 73 17.19 2.04 3.18
C PRO A 73 17.17 2.74 1.82
N ASN A 74 17.59 4.00 1.79
CA ASN A 74 17.59 4.86 0.60
C ASN A 74 16.23 4.96 -0.11
N ASN A 75 15.12 4.74 0.61
CA ASN A 75 13.76 4.73 0.06
C ASN A 75 13.56 3.70 -1.07
N LYS A 76 14.25 2.55 -0.98
CA LYS A 76 14.20 1.46 -1.97
C LYS A 76 13.65 0.18 -1.34
N VAL A 77 12.37 -0.11 -1.57
CA VAL A 77 11.70 -1.29 -1.00
C VAL A 77 12.35 -2.61 -1.39
N THR A 78 13.12 -2.66 -2.48
CA THR A 78 13.87 -3.84 -2.92
C THR A 78 14.84 -4.38 -1.85
N HIS A 79 15.23 -3.59 -0.84
CA HIS A 79 16.03 -4.07 0.29
C HIS A 79 15.30 -5.09 1.17
N PHE A 80 13.96 -5.12 1.13
CA PHE A 80 13.14 -6.10 1.83
C PHE A 80 13.02 -7.42 1.08
N PHE A 81 13.54 -7.47 -0.14
CA PHE A 81 13.52 -8.64 -1.00
C PHE A 81 14.95 -9.11 -1.30
N VAL A 82 15.06 -10.32 -1.83
CA VAL A 82 16.34 -10.94 -2.18
C VAL A 82 16.18 -11.80 -3.42
N ARG A 83 17.25 -11.90 -4.22
CA ARG A 83 17.31 -12.86 -5.33
C ARG A 83 17.65 -14.25 -4.79
N PRO A 84 17.12 -15.35 -5.35
CA PRO A 84 17.43 -16.70 -4.86
C PRO A 84 18.93 -17.02 -4.82
N ALA A 85 19.69 -16.59 -5.83
CA ALA A 85 21.15 -16.81 -5.87
C ALA A 85 21.86 -16.07 -4.72
N GLU A 86 21.53 -14.79 -4.50
CA GLU A 86 22.08 -14.00 -3.40
C GLU A 86 21.68 -14.56 -2.03
N ALA A 87 20.44 -15.04 -1.91
CA ALA A 87 19.95 -15.64 -0.68
C ALA A 87 20.73 -16.89 -0.27
N LEU A 88 21.08 -17.75 -1.24
CA LEU A 88 21.92 -18.91 -1.01
C LEU A 88 23.34 -18.52 -0.58
N GLU A 89 23.94 -17.55 -1.29
CA GLU A 89 25.29 -17.06 -1.00
C GLU A 89 25.41 -16.45 0.41
N LYS A 90 24.41 -15.65 0.81
CA LYS A 90 24.41 -14.91 2.08
C LYS A 90 23.65 -15.59 3.21
N ASN A 91 23.19 -16.82 2.99
CA ASN A 91 22.35 -17.57 3.92
C ASN A 91 21.12 -16.78 4.44
N ILE A 92 20.43 -16.08 3.52
CA ILE A 92 19.23 -15.29 3.80
C ILE A 92 18.00 -16.17 3.55
N TYR A 93 17.15 -16.32 4.55
CA TYR A 93 15.86 -17.00 4.40
C TYR A 93 14.84 -16.10 3.71
N PHE A 94 14.05 -16.66 2.80
CA PHE A 94 13.00 -15.95 2.07
C PHE A 94 11.73 -16.79 1.90
N CYS A 95 10.59 -16.12 1.75
CA CYS A 95 9.29 -16.75 1.63
C CYS A 95 9.07 -17.26 0.20
N ARG A 96 8.92 -18.58 0.02
CA ARG A 96 8.67 -19.21 -1.29
C ARG A 96 7.19 -19.35 -1.63
N ASP A 97 6.34 -19.31 -0.61
CA ASP A 97 4.89 -19.47 -0.76
C ASP A 97 4.22 -18.20 -1.31
N LEU A 98 4.92 -17.06 -1.23
CA LEU A 98 4.50 -15.81 -1.84
C LEU A 98 5.00 -15.72 -3.28
N ARG A 99 4.16 -15.17 -4.18
CA ARG A 99 4.61 -14.86 -5.54
C ARG A 99 5.77 -13.86 -5.49
N PRO A 100 6.79 -13.99 -6.35
CA PRO A 100 7.93 -13.07 -6.33
C PRO A 100 7.57 -11.68 -6.84
N TYR A 101 8.07 -10.64 -6.17
CA TYR A 101 7.99 -9.25 -6.61
C TYR A 101 9.06 -8.97 -7.66
N ASN A 102 8.67 -8.92 -8.93
CA ASN A 102 9.60 -8.71 -10.06
C ASN A 102 10.82 -9.67 -10.04
N GLY A 103 10.58 -10.93 -9.68
CA GLY A 103 11.63 -11.95 -9.58
C GLY A 103 12.45 -11.93 -8.29
N LEU A 104 12.14 -11.01 -7.36
CA LEU A 104 12.70 -10.98 -6.01
C LEU A 104 11.73 -11.63 -5.02
N TYR A 105 12.27 -12.34 -4.04
CA TYR A 105 11.47 -12.98 -2.99
C TYR A 105 11.55 -12.17 -1.70
N LEU A 106 10.44 -12.10 -0.96
CA LEU A 106 10.39 -11.40 0.32
C LEU A 106 11.33 -12.10 1.31
N LYS A 107 12.24 -11.36 1.94
CA LYS A 107 13.06 -11.92 3.01
C LYS A 107 12.16 -12.28 4.19
N LYS A 108 12.43 -13.42 4.84
CA LYS A 108 11.58 -13.96 5.91
C LYS A 108 11.40 -13.00 7.08
N GLU A 109 12.40 -12.16 7.36
CA GLU A 109 12.34 -11.13 8.41
C GLU A 109 11.25 -10.06 8.19
N PHE A 110 10.78 -9.87 6.94
CA PHE A 110 9.71 -8.92 6.61
C PHE A 110 8.35 -9.59 6.39
N LEU A 111 8.23 -10.92 6.53
CA LEU A 111 6.94 -11.60 6.50
C LEU A 111 5.94 -11.03 7.53
N PRO A 112 6.36 -10.67 8.77
CA PRO A 112 5.44 -10.09 9.75
C PRO A 112 4.76 -8.80 9.30
N GLU A 113 5.29 -8.08 8.31
CA GLU A 113 4.67 -6.87 7.77
C GLU A 113 3.39 -7.17 7.00
N LEU A 114 3.34 -8.31 6.30
CA LEU A 114 2.16 -8.80 5.58
C LEU A 114 1.14 -9.43 6.53
N GLU A 115 1.60 -10.16 7.55
CA GLU A 115 0.75 -10.72 8.60
C GLU A 115 0.02 -9.58 9.35
N ARG A 116 0.77 -8.58 9.80
CA ARG A 116 0.19 -7.37 10.41
C ARG A 116 -0.77 -6.64 9.48
N LEU A 117 -0.44 -6.48 8.18
CA LEU A 117 -1.37 -5.85 7.23
C LEU A 117 -2.69 -6.64 7.13
N ALA A 118 -2.62 -7.97 7.09
CA ALA A 118 -3.81 -8.81 7.08
C ALA A 118 -4.63 -8.63 8.36
N ASP A 119 -3.98 -8.62 9.53
CA ASP A 119 -4.65 -8.43 10.83
C ASP A 119 -5.33 -7.05 10.93
N GLU A 120 -4.65 -5.98 10.48
CA GLU A 120 -5.22 -4.63 10.41
C GLU A 120 -6.48 -4.62 9.56
N LEU A 121 -6.42 -5.19 8.36
CA LEU A 121 -7.55 -5.18 7.41
C LEU A 121 -8.69 -6.11 7.83
N GLN A 122 -8.40 -7.22 8.52
CA GLN A 122 -9.43 -8.06 9.14
C GLN A 122 -10.13 -7.39 10.32
N THR A 123 -9.44 -6.46 10.99
CA THR A 123 -10.00 -5.65 12.08
C THR A 123 -10.87 -4.53 11.53
N VAL A 124 -10.36 -3.78 10.55
CA VAL A 124 -11.06 -2.64 9.93
C VAL A 124 -12.23 -3.11 9.05
N LYS A 125 -12.09 -4.26 8.37
CA LYS A 125 -13.07 -4.83 7.43
C LYS A 125 -13.57 -3.80 6.39
N PRO A 126 -12.66 -3.12 5.68
CA PRO A 126 -13.08 -2.17 4.66
C PRO A 126 -13.80 -2.92 3.53
N LYS A 127 -14.86 -2.31 2.98
CA LYS A 127 -15.56 -2.85 1.81
C LYS A 127 -14.67 -2.82 0.57
N VAL A 128 -13.82 -1.79 0.45
CA VAL A 128 -12.86 -1.66 -0.65
C VAL A 128 -11.49 -1.22 -0.14
N THR A 129 -10.44 -1.82 -0.70
CA THR A 129 -9.05 -1.41 -0.47
C THR A 129 -8.43 -0.83 -1.73
N ILE A 130 -7.86 0.36 -1.61
CA ILE A 130 -7.14 1.04 -2.69
C ILE A 130 -5.65 0.75 -2.52
N ALA A 131 -5.06 0.04 -3.49
CA ALA A 131 -3.65 -0.34 -3.47
C ALA A 131 -2.82 0.65 -4.29
N LEU A 132 -1.99 1.46 -3.62
CA LEU A 132 -1.17 2.49 -4.26
C LEU A 132 0.17 1.90 -4.74
N GLY A 133 0.28 1.68 -6.05
CA GLY A 133 1.51 1.27 -6.72
C GLY A 133 1.75 -0.24 -6.78
N ALA A 134 2.88 -0.61 -7.39
CA ALA A 134 3.21 -2.00 -7.69
C ALA A 134 3.42 -2.87 -6.44
N THR A 135 3.93 -2.29 -5.36
CA THR A 135 4.21 -3.04 -4.13
C THR A 135 2.93 -3.41 -3.40
N ALA A 136 1.98 -2.47 -3.25
CA ALA A 136 0.66 -2.76 -2.69
C ALA A 136 -0.13 -3.74 -3.57
N LEU A 137 -0.13 -3.55 -4.89
CA LEU A 137 -0.71 -4.51 -5.84
C LEU A 137 -0.16 -5.92 -5.61
N TRP A 138 1.17 -6.05 -5.56
CA TRP A 138 1.83 -7.34 -5.35
C TRP A 138 1.47 -7.96 -4.01
N ALA A 139 1.44 -7.19 -2.92
CA ALA A 139 1.12 -7.70 -1.59
C ALA A 139 -0.26 -8.35 -1.55
N PHE A 140 -1.25 -7.73 -2.21
CA PHE A 140 -2.62 -8.25 -2.23
C PHE A 140 -2.85 -9.37 -3.24
N THR A 141 -2.24 -9.31 -4.42
CA THR A 141 -2.66 -10.15 -5.56
C THR A 141 -1.51 -10.98 -6.16
N GLY A 142 -0.28 -10.73 -5.73
CA GLY A 142 0.93 -11.27 -6.35
C GLY A 142 1.12 -10.88 -7.82
N ALA A 143 0.32 -9.95 -8.35
CA ALA A 143 0.43 -9.47 -9.72
C ALA A 143 1.60 -8.50 -9.87
N LYS A 144 1.96 -8.20 -11.13
CA LYS A 144 3.05 -7.30 -11.51
C LYS A 144 2.61 -6.37 -12.63
N GLY A 145 3.26 -5.21 -12.74
CA GLY A 145 3.02 -4.26 -13.83
C GLY A 145 1.83 -3.34 -13.58
N ILE A 146 1.99 -2.41 -12.64
CA ILE A 146 0.92 -1.50 -12.18
C ILE A 146 0.16 -0.78 -13.32
N THR A 147 0.85 -0.36 -14.39
CA THR A 147 0.23 0.30 -15.55
C THR A 147 -0.86 -0.54 -16.21
N LYS A 148 -0.68 -1.86 -16.27
CA LYS A 148 -1.65 -2.77 -16.88
C LYS A 148 -2.79 -3.11 -15.93
N GLU A 149 -2.48 -3.25 -14.64
CA GLU A 149 -3.41 -3.80 -13.65
C GLU A 149 -4.26 -2.71 -12.97
N ARG A 150 -3.83 -1.44 -13.00
CA ARG A 150 -4.56 -0.33 -12.38
C ARG A 150 -6.01 -0.22 -12.87
N GLY A 151 -6.91 0.18 -11.96
CA GLY A 151 -8.33 0.33 -12.25
C GLY A 151 -9.09 -0.98 -12.43
N SER A 152 -8.45 -2.14 -12.31
CA SER A 152 -9.15 -3.44 -12.23
C SER A 152 -9.62 -3.73 -10.80
N ILE A 153 -10.43 -4.78 -10.60
CA ILE A 153 -10.89 -5.23 -9.28
C ILE A 153 -10.31 -6.62 -9.06
N TYR A 154 -9.68 -6.84 -7.92
CA TYR A 154 -9.12 -8.13 -7.53
C TYR A 154 -9.68 -8.54 -6.17
N SER A 155 -9.84 -9.84 -5.96
CA SER A 155 -9.96 -10.39 -4.61
C SER A 155 -8.57 -10.48 -3.97
N SER A 156 -8.44 -10.05 -2.72
CA SER A 156 -7.19 -10.09 -1.97
C SER A 156 -6.82 -11.51 -1.52
N TYR A 157 -5.54 -11.89 -1.61
CA TYR A 157 -5.03 -13.11 -0.98
C TYR A 157 -4.76 -12.97 0.53
N LEU A 158 -4.59 -11.73 1.01
CA LEU A 158 -4.39 -11.45 2.44
C LEU A 158 -5.71 -11.53 3.20
N VAL A 159 -6.82 -11.12 2.56
CA VAL A 159 -8.18 -11.11 3.11
C VAL A 159 -9.14 -11.50 1.97
N PRO A 160 -9.51 -12.79 1.83
CA PRO A 160 -10.23 -13.30 0.65
C PRO A 160 -11.51 -12.56 0.22
N GLU A 161 -12.24 -11.99 1.18
CA GLU A 161 -13.53 -11.31 0.94
C GLU A 161 -13.38 -9.82 0.58
N MET A 162 -12.15 -9.32 0.51
CA MET A 162 -11.88 -7.89 0.33
C MET A 162 -11.52 -7.56 -1.11
N ASP A 163 -12.27 -6.63 -1.70
CA ASP A 163 -11.99 -6.09 -3.02
C ASP A 163 -10.80 -5.12 -2.98
N VAL A 164 -9.93 -5.25 -3.97
CA VAL A 164 -8.73 -4.43 -4.13
C VAL A 164 -8.74 -3.72 -5.48
N VAL A 165 -8.67 -2.40 -5.45
CA VAL A 165 -8.54 -1.55 -6.63
C VAL A 165 -7.13 -0.94 -6.66
N PRO A 166 -6.22 -1.46 -7.48
CA PRO A 166 -4.89 -0.87 -7.63
C PRO A 166 -4.93 0.43 -8.44
N THR A 167 -4.07 1.38 -8.09
CA THR A 167 -3.83 2.59 -8.87
C THR A 167 -2.36 3.02 -8.77
N TYR A 168 -1.96 4.06 -9.50
CA TYR A 168 -0.60 4.57 -9.41
C TYR A 168 -0.31 5.16 -8.04
N HIS A 169 0.92 4.95 -7.57
CA HIS A 169 1.38 5.59 -6.34
C HIS A 169 1.53 7.11 -6.55
N PRO A 170 1.11 7.97 -5.61
CA PRO A 170 1.20 9.43 -5.76
C PRO A 170 2.62 9.93 -6.06
N ALA A 171 3.65 9.29 -5.51
CA ALA A 171 5.04 9.60 -5.83
C ALA A 171 5.42 9.39 -7.31
N TYR A 172 4.77 8.46 -8.01
CA TYR A 172 4.92 8.30 -9.47
C TYR A 172 4.24 9.46 -10.21
N VAL A 173 3.04 9.84 -9.77
CA VAL A 173 2.26 10.95 -10.36
C VAL A 173 2.97 12.30 -10.19
N LEU A 174 3.70 12.52 -9.09
CA LEU A 174 4.54 13.72 -8.90
C LEU A 174 5.51 13.96 -10.07
N ARG A 175 6.04 12.87 -10.64
CA ARG A 175 6.97 12.88 -11.79
C ARG A 175 6.27 12.77 -13.14
N ASN A 176 5.00 12.37 -13.15
CA ASN A 176 4.20 12.11 -14.35
C ASN A 176 2.81 12.74 -14.18
N ARG A 177 2.76 14.07 -14.18
CA ARG A 177 1.55 14.83 -13.79
C ARG A 177 0.34 14.58 -14.68
N SER A 178 0.54 14.15 -15.92
CA SER A 178 -0.52 13.74 -16.84
C SER A 178 -1.37 12.57 -16.31
N GLU A 179 -0.83 11.77 -15.40
CA GLU A 179 -1.52 10.60 -14.81
C GLU A 179 -2.42 10.96 -13.63
N LYS A 180 -2.53 12.24 -13.26
CA LYS A 180 -3.37 12.65 -12.13
C LYS A 180 -4.84 12.29 -12.38
N GLU A 181 -5.38 12.60 -13.55
CA GLU A 181 -6.78 12.27 -13.88
C GLU A 181 -7.01 10.76 -13.95
N THR A 182 -6.02 10.03 -14.47
CA THR A 182 -6.01 8.57 -14.49
C THR A 182 -6.20 7.96 -13.10
N VAL A 183 -5.55 8.52 -12.07
CA VAL A 183 -5.70 8.07 -10.67
C VAL A 183 -7.06 8.48 -10.12
N ILE A 184 -7.53 9.70 -10.38
CA ILE A 184 -8.85 10.16 -9.91
C ILE A 184 -9.96 9.26 -10.45
N GLN A 185 -9.86 8.80 -11.70
CA GLN A 185 -10.81 7.84 -12.28
C GLN A 185 -10.79 6.48 -11.56
N ASP A 186 -9.62 5.97 -11.17
CA ASP A 186 -9.53 4.73 -10.38
C ASP A 186 -10.13 4.90 -8.99
N LEU A 187 -9.89 6.04 -8.34
CA LEU A 187 -10.45 6.36 -7.03
C LEU A 187 -11.98 6.43 -7.10
N ARG A 188 -12.54 7.08 -8.11
CA ARG A 188 -14.00 7.10 -8.34
C ARG A 188 -14.55 5.70 -8.57
N LYS A 189 -13.83 4.85 -9.32
CA LYS A 189 -14.21 3.45 -9.50
C LYS A 189 -14.22 2.70 -8.16
N ALA A 190 -13.18 2.84 -7.35
CA ALA A 190 -13.13 2.23 -6.02
C ALA A 190 -14.30 2.70 -5.14
N LYS A 191 -14.59 4.00 -5.13
CA LYS A 191 -15.74 4.56 -4.41
C LYS A 191 -17.08 3.99 -4.89
N SER A 192 -17.26 3.82 -6.19
CA SER A 192 -18.53 3.29 -6.75
C SER A 192 -18.85 1.86 -6.30
N LEU A 193 -17.87 1.11 -5.78
CA LEU A 193 -18.12 -0.22 -5.20
C LEU A 193 -18.86 -0.17 -3.87
N LEU A 194 -18.89 0.98 -3.19
CA LEU A 194 -19.63 1.17 -1.94
C LEU A 194 -21.14 1.33 -2.14
N GLU A 195 -21.56 1.62 -3.36
CA GLU A 195 -22.96 1.90 -3.73
C GLU A 195 -23.71 0.64 -4.21
N ASN A 196 -23.02 -0.50 -4.31
CA ASN A 196 -23.57 -1.77 -4.82
C ASN A 196 -23.90 -2.77 -3.71
#